data_AF-A0A6G2IFN8-F1
#
_entry.id   AF-A0A6G2IFN8-F1
#
_cell.length_a   1.000
_cell.length_b   1.000
_cell.length_c   1.000
_cell.angle_alpha   90.00
_cell.angle_beta   90.00
_cell.angle_gamma   90.00
#
_symmetry.space_group_name_H-M   'P 1'
#
loop_
_entity.id
_entity.type
_entity.pdbx_description
1 polymer ?
#
loop_
_entity_poly.entity_id
_entity_poly.type
_entity_poly.pdbx_seq_one_letter_code
_entity_poly.pdbx_strand_id
1 'polypeptide(L)'
;MTATDLIGPPPALPDAPPAADDGGILPPYSGADAVCPKCLYGDADTEYKPPIVRMTVDEHNGRTARRGPLPERLERRCIRCDYRWDEALVADADGMTVDALTHALDNALPYPVELDRPVLEAAARELLKMLRVVARPDHPLWQYSQGTPPVPVAPTPCEELHPTPEDEDACERRRAPKEITG
;
A
#
# COMPACT_ATOMS: atom_id res chain seq x y z
N MET A 1 -35.93 -10.82 45.83
CA MET A 1 -34.83 -11.66 45.31
C MET A 1 -34.81 -11.49 43.80
N THR A 2 -34.05 -10.51 43.33
CA THR A 2 -33.89 -10.20 41.90
C THR A 2 -32.42 -10.39 41.58
N ALA A 3 -32.13 -11.45 40.83
CA ALA A 3 -30.82 -11.73 40.26
C ALA A 3 -30.70 -10.90 38.98
N THR A 4 -29.98 -9.80 39.06
CA THR A 4 -29.48 -9.08 37.90
C THR A 4 -28.10 -8.63 38.29
N ASP A 5 -27.08 -9.33 37.78
CA ASP A 5 -25.74 -8.81 37.51
C ASP A 5 -24.79 -9.98 37.31
N LEU A 6 -24.65 -10.44 36.06
CA LEU A 6 -23.44 -11.12 35.57
C LEU A 6 -23.36 -10.95 34.05
N ILE A 7 -23.11 -9.72 33.59
CA ILE A 7 -22.49 -9.50 32.28
C ILE A 7 -21.34 -8.53 32.53
N GLY A 8 -20.15 -9.08 32.71
CA GLY A 8 -18.92 -8.27 32.74
C GLY A 8 -18.72 -7.59 31.39
N PRO A 9 -18.08 -6.41 31.35
CA PRO A 9 -17.78 -5.74 30.09
C PRO A 9 -16.87 -6.64 29.23
N PRO A 10 -17.07 -6.69 27.90
CA PRO A 10 -16.21 -7.46 27.02
C PRO A 10 -14.77 -6.95 27.14
N PRO A 11 -13.76 -7.83 27.03
CA PRO A 11 -12.37 -7.38 26.98
C PRO A 11 -12.22 -6.41 25.80
N ALA A 12 -11.65 -5.24 26.08
CA ALA A 12 -11.29 -4.29 25.04
C ALA A 12 -10.38 -5.01 24.04
N LEU A 13 -10.89 -5.23 22.82
CA LEU A 13 -10.05 -5.55 21.69
C LEU A 13 -9.02 -4.42 21.59
N PRO A 14 -7.72 -4.71 21.34
CA PRO A 14 -6.78 -3.66 21.01
C PRO A 14 -7.24 -3.01 19.69
N ASP A 15 -7.99 -1.92 19.79
CA ASP A 15 -8.46 -1.03 18.70
C ASP A 15 -7.32 -0.19 18.12
N ALA A 16 -6.14 -0.79 18.00
CA ALA A 16 -5.06 -0.21 17.25
C ALA A 16 -4.63 -1.26 16.22
N PRO A 17 -4.74 -1.00 14.90
CA PRO A 17 -3.88 -1.73 13.97
C PRO A 17 -2.45 -1.69 14.52
N PRO A 18 -1.63 -2.75 14.35
CA PRO A 18 -0.21 -2.61 14.65
C PRO A 18 0.24 -1.33 13.96
N ALA A 19 0.87 -0.43 14.73
CA ALA A 19 1.38 0.81 14.17
C ALA A 19 2.10 0.41 12.89
N ALA A 20 1.61 0.91 11.75
CA ALA A 20 2.43 0.93 10.58
C ALA A 20 3.76 1.53 11.04
N ASP A 21 4.87 0.87 10.71
CA ASP A 21 6.20 1.43 10.90
C ASP A 21 6.33 2.62 9.95
N ASP A 22 5.57 3.67 10.25
CA ASP A 22 5.50 4.95 9.59
C ASP A 22 6.74 5.75 10.02
N GLY A 23 7.92 5.21 9.71
CA GLY A 23 9.17 5.96 9.72
C GLY A 23 9.00 7.17 8.82
N GLY A 24 8.58 8.29 9.43
CA GLY A 24 8.01 9.47 8.80
C GLY A 24 8.44 9.69 7.35
N ILE A 25 7.47 9.57 6.44
CA ILE A 25 7.59 9.61 4.98
C ILE A 25 8.54 10.73 4.55
N LEU A 26 9.81 10.39 4.40
CA LEU A 26 10.77 11.27 3.74
C LEU A 26 10.37 11.35 2.27
N PRO A 27 10.45 12.53 1.63
CA PRO A 27 10.24 12.62 0.20
C PRO A 27 11.22 11.68 -0.53
N PRO A 28 10.84 11.08 -1.66
CA PRO A 28 11.76 10.24 -2.43
C PRO A 28 13.00 11.03 -2.84
N TYR A 29 14.11 10.31 -3.06
CA TYR A 29 15.33 10.93 -3.59
C TYR A 29 15.04 11.68 -4.90
N SER A 30 15.37 12.97 -4.93
CA SER A 30 15.04 13.87 -6.03
C SER A 30 16.00 13.74 -7.23
N GLY A 31 17.00 12.87 -7.18
CA GLY A 31 18.06 12.75 -8.20
C GLY A 31 19.29 13.59 -7.88
N ALA A 32 20.32 13.55 -8.73
CA ALA A 32 21.57 14.30 -8.52
C ALA A 32 21.34 15.81 -8.51
N ASP A 33 20.51 16.30 -9.44
CA ASP A 33 20.26 17.72 -9.71
C ASP A 33 19.05 18.27 -8.93
N ALA A 34 19.07 18.16 -7.59
CA ALA A 34 17.94 18.62 -6.79
C ALA A 34 17.88 20.14 -6.64
N VAL A 35 16.69 20.67 -6.82
CA VAL A 35 16.38 22.09 -6.64
C VAL A 35 16.07 22.37 -5.17
N CYS A 36 16.75 23.36 -4.59
CA CYS A 36 16.49 23.78 -3.22
C CYS A 36 15.04 24.27 -3.04
N PRO A 37 14.25 23.69 -2.10
CA PRO A 37 12.85 24.08 -1.91
C PRO A 37 12.68 25.48 -1.29
N LYS A 38 13.76 26.06 -0.73
CA LYS A 38 13.74 27.38 -0.09
C LYS A 38 14.08 28.53 -1.05
N CYS A 39 15.07 28.34 -1.92
CA CYS A 39 15.59 29.41 -2.79
C CYS A 39 15.61 29.07 -4.28
N LEU A 40 15.16 27.87 -4.66
CA LEU A 40 15.08 27.37 -6.03
C LEU A 40 16.42 27.29 -6.79
N TYR A 41 17.54 27.32 -6.07
CA TYR A 41 18.86 27.10 -6.66
C TYR A 41 19.07 25.62 -7.02
N GLY A 42 19.70 25.35 -8.16
CA GLY A 42 19.75 24.02 -8.80
C GLY A 42 20.79 23.04 -8.27
N ASP A 43 21.63 23.42 -7.29
CA ASP A 43 22.64 22.52 -6.72
C ASP A 43 22.51 22.40 -5.20
N ALA A 44 22.78 21.18 -4.71
CA ALA A 44 22.85 20.86 -3.30
C ALA A 44 23.81 19.70 -3.04
N ASP A 45 24.63 19.84 -1.99
CA ASP A 45 25.43 18.75 -1.44
C ASP A 45 24.50 17.66 -0.91
N THR A 46 24.93 16.40 -1.00
CA THR A 46 24.18 15.24 -0.50
C THR A 46 25.08 14.44 0.44
N GLU A 47 24.58 14.17 1.65
CA GLU A 47 25.28 13.39 2.66
C GLU A 47 24.39 12.25 3.15
N TYR A 48 24.94 11.03 3.23
CA TYR A 48 24.27 9.91 3.86
C TYR A 48 24.16 10.12 5.38
N LYS A 49 22.96 9.90 5.94
CA LYS A 49 22.72 9.94 7.38
C LYS A 49 22.20 8.58 7.88
N PRO A 50 22.85 7.98 8.89
CA PRO A 50 22.37 6.74 9.51
C PRO A 50 21.02 6.94 10.23
N PRO A 51 20.31 5.85 10.55
CA PRO A 51 19.04 5.93 11.26
C PRO A 51 19.22 6.54 12.65
N ILE A 52 18.27 7.37 13.04
CA ILE A 52 18.16 7.95 14.38
C ILE A 52 17.11 7.14 15.15
N VAL A 53 17.58 6.22 16.00
CA VAL A 53 16.71 5.28 16.73
C VAL A 53 15.97 5.96 17.90
N ARG A 54 16.50 7.06 18.44
CA ARG A 54 15.92 7.80 19.57
C ARG A 54 15.89 9.28 19.25
N MET A 55 14.90 10.01 19.79
CA MET A 55 14.90 11.46 19.66
C MET A 55 16.23 12.05 20.16
N THR A 56 16.83 12.90 19.33
CA THR A 56 18.04 13.65 19.62
C THR A 56 17.75 15.14 19.52
N VAL A 57 18.49 15.96 20.26
CA VAL A 57 18.44 17.42 20.13
C VAL A 57 19.64 17.81 19.28
N ASP A 58 19.40 18.38 18.11
CA ASP A 58 20.44 18.75 17.14
C ASP A 58 20.15 20.12 16.53
N GLU A 59 21.18 20.77 16.00
CA GLU A 59 21.03 22.02 15.25
C GLU A 59 20.67 21.71 13.79
N HIS A 60 19.50 22.20 13.36
CA HIS A 60 19.01 22.00 12.01
C HIS A 60 18.44 23.31 11.48
N ASN A 61 18.95 23.78 10.33
CA ASN A 61 18.56 25.05 9.72
C ASN A 61 18.68 26.27 10.66
N GLY A 62 19.74 26.32 11.47
CA GLY A 62 20.02 27.40 12.41
C GLY A 62 19.09 27.42 13.63
N ARG A 63 18.41 26.31 13.91
CA ARG A 63 17.55 26.14 15.08
C ARG A 63 17.86 24.84 15.79
N THR A 64 17.93 24.88 17.11
CA THR A 64 17.95 23.66 17.92
C THR A 64 16.58 22.99 17.83
N ALA A 65 16.54 21.78 17.28
CA ALA A 65 15.33 21.01 17.05
C ALA A 65 15.46 19.62 17.65
N ARG A 66 14.34 19.09 18.17
CA ARG A 66 14.25 17.67 18.51
C ARG A 66 13.99 16.89 17.22
N ARG A 67 14.94 16.05 16.81
CA ARG A 67 14.89 15.22 15.60
C ARG A 67 14.80 13.74 15.98
N GLY A 68 14.09 12.93 15.19
CA GLY A 68 13.97 11.48 15.42
C GLY A 68 12.63 11.05 16.02
N PRO A 69 12.32 9.74 16.03
CA PRO A 69 13.02 8.69 15.30
C PRO A 69 12.98 8.91 13.78
N LEU A 70 14.08 8.64 13.07
CA LEU A 70 14.19 8.83 11.62
C LEU A 70 14.91 7.63 10.99
N PRO A 71 14.49 7.19 9.79
CA PRO A 71 15.17 6.12 9.07
C PRO A 71 16.54 6.57 8.54
N GLU A 72 17.26 5.63 7.94
CA GLU A 72 18.38 5.94 7.05
C GLU A 72 17.91 6.82 5.89
N ARG A 73 18.74 7.80 5.52
CA ARG A 73 18.32 8.87 4.61
C ARG A 73 19.48 9.61 3.97
N LEU A 74 19.17 10.44 2.99
CA LEU A 74 20.08 11.42 2.41
C LEU A 74 19.70 12.80 2.95
N GLU A 75 20.60 13.47 3.66
CA GLU A 75 20.45 14.89 4.00
C GLU A 75 21.07 15.72 2.87
N ARG A 76 20.29 16.66 2.33
CA ARG A 76 20.76 17.62 1.34
C ARG A 76 21.07 18.95 2.00
N ARG A 77 22.04 19.68 1.46
CA ARG A 77 22.35 21.05 1.86
C ARG A 77 22.48 21.93 0.62
N CYS A 78 21.64 22.95 0.50
CA CYS A 78 21.73 23.91 -0.59
C CYS A 78 23.04 24.70 -0.51
N ILE A 79 23.83 24.71 -1.58
CA ILE A 79 25.14 25.42 -1.60
C ILE A 79 25.00 26.95 -1.57
N ARG A 80 23.80 27.49 -1.83
CA ARG A 80 23.54 28.93 -1.87
C ARG A 80 23.02 29.49 -0.55
N CYS A 81 22.11 28.78 0.12
CA CYS A 81 21.42 29.29 1.31
C CYS A 81 21.53 28.40 2.55
N ASP A 82 22.37 27.35 2.48
CA ASP A 82 22.63 26.36 3.53
C ASP A 82 21.40 25.63 4.08
N TYR A 83 20.25 25.77 3.43
CA TYR A 83 19.03 25.07 3.83
C TYR A 83 19.21 23.57 3.67
N ARG A 84 18.86 22.83 4.73
CA ARG A 84 18.92 21.38 4.81
C ARG A 84 17.53 20.76 4.77
N TRP A 85 17.42 19.65 4.07
CA TRP A 85 16.24 18.80 4.04
C TRP A 85 16.67 17.34 3.87
N ASP A 86 15.81 16.40 4.27
CA ASP A 86 16.10 14.99 4.12
C ASP A 86 15.22 14.36 3.04
N GLU A 87 15.80 13.39 2.34
CA GLU A 87 15.16 12.55 1.33
C GLU A 87 15.38 11.08 1.71
N ALA A 88 14.44 10.23 1.33
CA ALA A 88 14.61 8.79 1.45
C ALA A 88 15.84 8.33 0.64
N LEU A 89 16.45 7.21 1.04
CA LEU A 89 17.44 6.56 0.18
C LEU A 89 16.81 6.20 -1.16
N VAL A 90 17.65 6.05 -2.19
CA VAL A 90 17.22 5.35 -3.40
C VAL A 90 16.94 3.91 -2.99
N ALA A 91 15.68 3.60 -2.74
CA ALA A 91 15.27 2.21 -2.71
C ALA A 91 15.52 1.68 -4.13
N ASP A 92 16.33 0.63 -4.24
CA ASP A 92 16.39 -0.25 -5.41
C ASP A 92 15.08 -1.06 -5.54
N ALA A 93 13.95 -0.39 -5.28
CA ALA A 93 12.66 -0.90 -5.64
C ALA A 93 12.59 -0.84 -7.17
N ASP A 94 12.49 -2.03 -7.76
CA ASP A 94 12.10 -2.19 -9.15
C ASP A 94 10.89 -1.29 -9.39
N GLY A 95 11.01 -0.40 -10.38
CA GLY A 95 9.90 0.46 -10.78
C GLY A 95 8.68 -0.39 -11.15
N MET A 96 7.49 0.20 -11.07
CA MET A 96 6.27 -0.48 -11.44
C MET A 96 6.33 -0.92 -12.91
N THR A 97 5.98 -2.18 -13.19
CA THR A 97 5.86 -2.66 -14.57
C THR A 97 4.66 -2.02 -15.26
N VAL A 98 4.63 -2.04 -16.60
CA VAL A 98 3.47 -1.55 -17.38
C VAL A 98 2.20 -2.26 -16.93
N ASP A 99 2.25 -3.58 -16.72
CA ASP A 99 1.09 -4.37 -16.31
C ASP A 99 0.60 -4.01 -14.90
N ALA A 100 1.53 -3.84 -13.95
CA ALA A 100 1.21 -3.41 -12.60
C ALA A 100 0.59 -2.01 -12.56
N LEU A 101 1.10 -1.06 -13.37
CA LEU A 101 0.52 0.28 -13.47
C LEU A 101 -0.83 0.27 -14.20
N THR A 102 -0.99 -0.58 -15.21
CA THR A 102 -2.27 -0.78 -15.89
C THR A 102 -3.34 -1.24 -14.90
N HIS A 103 -3.03 -2.23 -14.06
CA HIS A 103 -3.91 -2.69 -12.99
C HIS A 103 -4.21 -1.59 -11.97
N ALA A 104 -3.21 -0.78 -11.61
CA ALA A 104 -3.40 0.36 -10.72
C ALA A 104 -4.40 1.37 -11.28
N LEU A 105 -4.27 1.71 -12.57
CA LEU A 105 -5.14 2.64 -13.26
C LEU A 105 -6.57 2.08 -13.34
N ASP A 106 -6.72 0.79 -13.65
CA ASP A 106 -8.02 0.11 -13.70
C ASP A 106 -8.75 0.19 -12.36
N ASN A 107 -8.07 -0.13 -11.25
CA ASN A 107 -8.64 -0.06 -9.90
C ASN A 107 -8.90 1.37 -9.40
N ALA A 108 -8.14 2.35 -9.91
CA ALA A 108 -8.20 3.73 -9.42
C ALA A 108 -9.34 4.55 -10.04
N LEU A 109 -9.95 4.09 -11.14
CA LEU A 109 -11.01 4.83 -11.84
C LEU A 109 -12.36 4.66 -11.12
N PRO A 110 -12.89 5.71 -10.47
CA PRO A 110 -14.07 5.59 -9.60
C PRO A 110 -15.41 5.69 -10.36
N TYR A 111 -15.42 5.62 -11.69
CA TYR A 111 -16.55 5.98 -12.54
C TYR A 111 -16.92 4.87 -13.53
N PRO A 112 -18.17 4.82 -14.04
CA PRO A 112 -18.68 3.75 -14.90
C PRO A 112 -18.07 3.72 -16.31
N VAL A 113 -16.99 4.47 -16.54
CA VAL A 113 -16.25 4.43 -17.80
C VAL A 113 -15.18 3.35 -17.65
N GLU A 114 -15.55 2.14 -18.05
CA GLU A 114 -14.60 1.06 -18.27
C GLU A 114 -13.68 1.50 -19.42
N LEU A 115 -12.39 1.68 -19.13
CA LEU A 115 -11.39 1.93 -20.16
C LEU A 115 -10.89 0.60 -20.68
N ASP A 116 -10.89 0.43 -22.00
CA ASP A 116 -10.34 -0.77 -22.61
C ASP A 116 -8.87 -0.95 -22.19
N ARG A 117 -8.47 -2.20 -21.89
CA ARG A 117 -7.11 -2.53 -21.46
C ARG A 117 -6.00 -1.97 -22.36
N PRO A 118 -6.10 -1.97 -23.71
CA PRO A 118 -5.09 -1.34 -24.56
C PRO A 118 -4.91 0.17 -24.31
N VAL A 119 -5.96 0.88 -23.92
CA VAL A 119 -5.90 2.30 -23.58
C VAL A 119 -5.17 2.49 -22.25
N LEU A 120 -5.47 1.65 -21.25
CA LEU A 120 -4.79 1.65 -19.95
C LEU A 120 -3.30 1.31 -20.10
N GLU A 121 -2.95 0.31 -20.91
CA GLU A 121 -1.55 -0.05 -21.18
C GLU A 121 -0.78 1.07 -21.89
N ALA A 122 -1.41 1.75 -22.85
CA ALA A 122 -0.82 2.90 -23.52
C ALA A 122 -0.58 4.06 -22.54
N ALA A 123 -1.57 4.37 -21.69
CA ALA A 123 -1.43 5.39 -20.65
C ALA A 123 -0.32 5.03 -19.66
N ALA A 124 -0.25 3.79 -19.19
CA ALA A 124 0.80 3.30 -18.30
C ALA A 124 2.20 3.45 -18.92
N ARG A 125 2.37 3.12 -20.21
CA ARG A 125 3.65 3.31 -20.91
C ARG A 125 4.07 4.77 -20.98
N GLU A 126 3.16 5.68 -21.32
CA GLU A 126 3.48 7.11 -21.38
C GLU A 126 3.81 7.68 -19.99
N LEU A 127 3.06 7.29 -18.95
CA LEU A 127 3.33 7.69 -17.58
C LEU A 127 4.71 7.23 -17.10
N LEU A 128 5.11 5.99 -17.39
CA LEU A 128 6.43 5.48 -17.01
C LEU A 128 7.61 6.13 -17.76
N LYS A 129 7.36 6.85 -18.87
CA LYS A 129 8.39 7.70 -19.49
C LYS A 129 8.59 9.03 -18.74
N MET A 130 7.56 9.48 -18.02
CA MET A 130 7.55 10.78 -17.35
C MET A 130 7.79 10.68 -15.84
N LEU A 131 7.40 9.56 -15.22
CA LEU A 131 7.34 9.38 -13.78
C LEU A 131 7.99 8.06 -13.36
N ARG A 132 8.73 8.08 -12.25
CA ARG A 132 9.11 6.86 -11.52
C ARG A 132 7.98 6.50 -10.56
N VAL A 133 7.20 5.48 -10.90
CA VAL A 133 6.10 4.98 -10.06
C VAL A 133 6.58 3.74 -9.30
N VAL A 134 6.35 3.71 -7.99
CA VAL A 134 6.65 2.57 -7.12
C VAL A 134 5.36 2.13 -6.43
N ALA A 135 5.13 0.83 -6.35
CA ALA A 135 3.97 0.26 -5.67
C ALA A 135 4.04 0.52 -4.15
N ARG A 136 2.89 0.73 -3.53
CA ARG A 136 2.72 0.67 -2.09
C ARG A 136 2.16 -0.70 -1.71
N PRO A 137 2.99 -1.71 -1.39
CA PRO A 137 2.53 -3.08 -1.15
C PRO A 137 1.62 -3.19 0.08
N ASP A 138 1.68 -2.21 0.98
CA ASP A 138 0.85 -2.05 2.18
C ASP A 138 -0.55 -1.48 1.89
N HIS A 139 -0.80 -0.95 0.69
CA HIS A 139 -2.06 -0.28 0.39
C HIS A 139 -3.20 -1.29 0.17
N PRO A 140 -4.38 -1.15 0.81
CA PRO A 140 -5.44 -2.16 0.79
C PRO A 140 -6.03 -2.42 -0.61
N LEU A 141 -5.98 -1.43 -1.50
CA LEU A 141 -6.40 -1.55 -2.91
C LEU A 141 -5.30 -2.14 -3.82
N TRP A 142 -4.10 -2.36 -3.30
CA TRP A 142 -2.98 -2.92 -4.05
C TRP A 142 -2.96 -4.45 -3.88
N GLN A 143 -3.70 -5.16 -4.74
CA GLN A 143 -3.77 -6.62 -4.76
C GLN A 143 -3.29 -7.16 -6.11
N TYR A 144 -2.06 -6.82 -6.47
CA TYR A 144 -1.45 -7.27 -7.73
C TYR A 144 -0.58 -8.51 -7.51
N SER A 145 -1.07 -9.67 -7.94
CA SER A 145 -0.24 -10.87 -8.12
C SER A 145 0.33 -10.86 -9.54
N GLN A 146 1.65 -10.71 -9.67
CA GLN A 146 2.31 -10.84 -10.98
C GLN A 146 1.96 -12.18 -11.62
N GLY A 147 1.07 -12.18 -12.62
CA GLY A 147 0.80 -13.32 -13.49
C GLY A 147 0.23 -14.59 -12.84
N THR A 148 0.02 -14.63 -11.52
CA THR A 148 -0.68 -15.74 -10.88
C THR A 148 -2.17 -15.40 -10.88
N PRO A 149 -3.01 -16.05 -11.72
CA PRO A 149 -4.45 -15.94 -11.56
C PRO A 149 -4.76 -16.32 -10.11
N PRO A 150 -5.70 -15.62 -9.42
CA PRO A 150 -6.15 -16.07 -8.12
C PRO A 150 -6.51 -17.55 -8.28
N VAL A 151 -5.87 -18.42 -7.49
CA VAL A 151 -6.20 -19.85 -7.50
C VAL A 151 -7.71 -19.88 -7.35
N PRO A 152 -8.46 -20.43 -8.33
CA PRO A 152 -9.90 -20.51 -8.20
C PRO A 152 -10.13 -21.21 -6.87
N VAL A 153 -10.73 -20.50 -5.92
CA VAL A 153 -11.13 -21.07 -4.65
C VAL A 153 -12.01 -22.24 -5.07
N ALA A 154 -11.47 -23.46 -4.96
CA ALA A 154 -12.24 -24.64 -5.26
C ALA A 154 -13.52 -24.49 -4.43
N PRO A 155 -14.71 -24.63 -5.04
CA PRO A 155 -15.95 -24.54 -4.29
C PRO A 155 -15.76 -25.42 -3.08
N THR A 156 -15.92 -24.84 -1.88
CA THR A 156 -15.75 -25.55 -0.62
C THR A 156 -16.42 -26.91 -0.80
N PRO A 157 -15.66 -28.02 -0.71
CA PRO A 157 -16.28 -29.33 -0.80
C PRO A 157 -17.45 -29.30 0.19
N CYS A 158 -18.63 -29.70 -0.28
CA CYS A 158 -19.78 -29.91 0.59
C CYS A 158 -19.49 -31.12 1.50
N GLU A 159 -18.48 -31.01 2.35
CA GLU A 159 -18.26 -31.96 3.43
C GLU A 159 -19.17 -31.55 4.58
N GLU A 160 -20.27 -32.29 4.64
CA GLU A 160 -20.79 -32.84 5.88
C GLU A 160 -21.48 -31.88 6.85
N LEU A 161 -22.64 -31.37 6.44
CA LEU A 161 -23.76 -31.15 7.37
C LEU A 161 -25.06 -31.67 6.73
N HIS A 162 -25.11 -32.96 6.45
CA HIS A 162 -26.36 -33.71 6.29
C HIS A 162 -26.48 -34.67 7.49
N PRO A 163 -27.09 -34.25 8.61
CA PRO A 163 -27.20 -35.10 9.79
C PRO A 163 -28.23 -36.23 9.63
N THR A 164 -29.05 -36.24 8.57
CA THR A 164 -30.09 -37.26 8.37
C THR A 164 -30.22 -37.73 6.91
N PRO A 165 -30.62 -39.00 6.68
CA PRO A 165 -30.87 -39.55 5.33
C PRO A 165 -31.94 -38.82 4.51
N GLU A 166 -32.80 -38.03 5.16
CA GLU A 166 -33.85 -37.26 4.50
C GLU A 166 -33.31 -36.03 3.74
N ASP A 167 -32.15 -35.50 4.15
CA ASP A 167 -31.53 -34.33 3.52
C ASP A 167 -30.74 -34.69 2.24
N GLU A 168 -30.21 -35.91 2.13
CA GLU A 168 -29.59 -36.42 0.89
C GLU A 168 -30.63 -36.53 -0.24
N ASP A 169 -31.81 -37.05 0.08
CA ASP A 169 -32.90 -37.29 -0.87
C ASP A 169 -33.52 -35.97 -1.40
N ALA A 170 -33.45 -34.90 -0.61
CA ALA A 170 -33.83 -33.55 -1.02
C ALA A 170 -32.77 -32.89 -1.94
N CYS A 171 -31.49 -33.25 -1.75
CA CYS A 171 -30.38 -32.75 -2.56
C CYS A 171 -30.34 -33.41 -3.94
N GLU A 172 -30.56 -34.73 -4.01
CA GLU A 172 -30.69 -35.45 -5.28
C GLU A 172 -31.85 -34.94 -6.13
N ARG A 173 -33.01 -34.64 -5.50
CA ARG A 173 -34.17 -34.05 -6.19
C ARG A 173 -33.90 -32.66 -6.79
N ARG A 174 -32.91 -31.91 -6.28
CA ARG A 174 -32.48 -30.61 -6.84
C ARG A 174 -31.44 -30.77 -7.95
N ARG A 175 -30.69 -31.88 -7.96
CA ARG A 175 -29.71 -32.20 -9.02
C ARG A 175 -30.34 -32.82 -10.26
N ALA A 176 -31.54 -33.38 -10.17
CA ALA A 176 -32.24 -33.88 -11.34
C ALA A 176 -32.50 -32.73 -12.35
N PRO A 177 -31.99 -32.81 -13.59
CA PRO A 177 -32.26 -31.80 -14.59
C PRO A 177 -33.76 -31.75 -14.86
N LYS A 178 -34.37 -30.57 -14.74
CA LYS A 178 -35.75 -30.37 -15.17
C LYS A 178 -35.80 -30.62 -16.68
N GLU A 179 -36.42 -31.72 -17.08
CA GLU A 179 -36.76 -31.92 -18.49
C GLU A 179 -37.65 -30.75 -18.91
N ILE A 180 -37.13 -29.95 -19.85
CA ILE A 180 -37.87 -28.84 -20.46
C ILE A 180 -38.83 -29.49 -21.46
N THR A 181 -40.07 -29.73 -21.02
CA THR A 181 -41.14 -30.13 -21.92
C THR A 181 -41.75 -28.88 -22.56
N GLY A 182 -41.58 -28.73 -23.87
CA GLY A 182 -42.37 -27.84 -24.74
C GLY A 182 -41.64 -26.63 -25.27
#